data_AF-A0A2G6DZB9-F1
#
_entry.id   AF-A0A2G6DZB9-F1
#
_cell.length_a   1.000
_cell.length_b   1.000
_cell.length_c   1.000
_cell.angle_alpha   90.00
_cell.angle_beta   90.00
_cell.angle_gamma   90.00
#
_symmetry.space_group_name_H-M   'P 1'
#
loop_
_entity.id
_entity.type
_entity.pdbx_description
1 polymer ?
#
loop_
_entity_poly.entity_id
_entity_poly.type
_entity_poly.pdbx_seq_one_letter_code
_entity_poly.pdbx_strand_id
1 'polypeptide(L)'
;MSDTHRPHGAVTSGATRPRRRSGSGRSAAARRLGPMPSRWWIGLHGVDPERVSLPQLHAAFSRWFDDSIAEHRAIVKPYSLSPPCVDERGVGIEAGLLTERAVAQLRRGAHRRERLRLGPCRVEISSLEQLERATWRELARYSGARSWEVHFLTPTSFRQGRRRSPWPAPPTLLHSVRTSWDAFSPVELDVLAMSDTRHLWVSDLGGRSERVRLGREDVVGFVGRLRIEADCRRVASIADALLRLAPYSGVGSGKTKGLGVVSTTTRAVRPSSVRRGSSRDVVSVGATPPSST
;
A
#
# COMPACT_ATOMS: atom_id res chain seq x y z
N MET A 1 56.65 -32.45 49.74
CA MET A 1 55.68 -33.36 50.39
C MET A 1 54.65 -32.49 51.07
N SER A 2 53.40 -32.65 50.63
CA SER A 2 52.08 -32.39 51.26
C SER A 2 51.99 -31.40 52.44
N ASP A 3 50.97 -30.57 52.62
CA ASP A 3 49.65 -30.57 52.03
C ASP A 3 48.96 -29.22 52.32
N THR A 4 47.89 -28.97 51.60
CA THR A 4 47.08 -27.74 51.63
C THR A 4 45.88 -27.92 52.54
N HIS A 5 45.57 -27.02 53.48
CA HIS A 5 44.22 -26.44 53.60
C HIS A 5 43.99 -25.34 54.66
N ARG A 6 43.43 -24.22 54.17
CA ARG A 6 42.33 -23.35 54.66
C ARG A 6 42.28 -22.88 56.13
N PRO A 7 42.03 -21.57 56.32
CA PRO A 7 41.40 -21.04 57.52
C PRO A 7 39.95 -20.55 57.30
N HIS A 8 39.19 -20.71 58.39
CA HIS A 8 38.22 -19.83 59.05
C HIS A 8 37.09 -19.11 58.30
N GLY A 9 35.89 -19.32 58.83
CA GLY A 9 34.70 -18.52 58.55
C GLY A 9 34.64 -17.20 59.33
N ALA A 10 33.69 -16.36 58.92
CA ALA A 10 33.22 -15.21 59.66
C ALA A 10 31.71 -15.03 59.44
N VAL A 11 31.10 -14.46 60.47
CA VAL A 11 29.68 -14.40 60.80
C VAL A 11 29.10 -13.01 60.45
N THR A 12 27.76 -12.95 60.42
CA THR A 12 26.83 -11.81 60.62
C THR A 12 26.39 -10.90 59.47
N SER A 13 25.06 -10.91 59.27
CA SER A 13 24.14 -9.77 59.46
C SER A 13 23.19 -9.47 58.28
N GLY A 14 21.91 -9.81 58.50
CA GLY A 14 20.79 -8.87 58.36
C GLY A 14 20.49 -8.27 56.99
N ALA A 15 19.66 -8.95 56.19
CA ALA A 15 18.97 -8.32 55.07
C ALA A 15 17.46 -8.64 55.08
N THR A 16 16.71 -7.61 55.45
CA THR A 16 15.26 -7.47 55.40
C THR A 16 14.68 -7.87 54.03
N ARG A 17 13.73 -8.80 54.02
CA ARG A 17 12.91 -9.18 52.86
C ARG A 17 12.19 -7.97 52.24
N PRO A 18 12.20 -7.81 50.91
CA PRO A 18 11.09 -7.23 50.20
C PRO A 18 10.21 -8.34 49.60
N ARG A 19 8.94 -8.29 49.99
CA ARG A 19 7.81 -9.06 49.43
C ARG A 19 7.85 -9.04 47.90
N ARG A 20 7.91 -10.23 47.27
CA ARG A 20 7.52 -10.43 45.87
C ARG A 20 6.04 -10.06 45.73
N ARG A 21 5.77 -8.84 45.28
CA ARG A 21 4.44 -8.48 44.74
C ARG A 21 4.35 -9.05 43.32
N SER A 22 3.51 -10.06 43.20
CA SER A 22 2.84 -10.50 41.98
C SER A 22 2.14 -9.30 41.32
N GLY A 23 2.84 -8.64 40.41
CA GLY A 23 2.34 -7.53 39.62
C GLY A 23 1.75 -8.00 38.31
N SER A 24 0.43 -8.15 38.31
CA SER A 24 -0.52 -7.94 37.21
C SER A 24 -0.13 -8.39 35.80
N GLY A 25 -0.88 -9.35 35.28
CA GLY A 25 -1.05 -9.60 33.85
C GLY A 25 -1.56 -8.36 33.12
N ARG A 26 -0.64 -7.46 32.77
CA ARG A 26 -0.86 -6.41 31.77
C ARG A 26 -0.29 -6.87 30.45
N SER A 27 -1.20 -7.30 29.58
CA SER A 27 -1.10 -7.24 28.13
C SER A 27 -0.02 -8.09 27.44
N ALA A 28 -0.16 -9.41 27.54
CA ALA A 28 0.35 -10.32 26.51
C ALA A 28 -0.50 -10.27 25.21
N ALA A 29 -1.67 -9.63 25.25
CA ALA A 29 -2.59 -9.52 24.10
C ALA A 29 -2.14 -8.45 23.08
N ALA A 30 -1.42 -7.41 23.49
CA ALA A 30 -0.94 -6.35 22.57
C ALA A 30 0.30 -6.76 21.75
N ARG A 31 0.94 -7.90 22.03
CA ARG A 31 2.13 -8.38 21.30
C ARG A 31 1.81 -9.27 20.07
N ARG A 32 0.53 -9.50 19.73
CA ARG A 32 0.13 -10.51 18.72
C ARG A 32 -0.36 -9.98 17.38
N LEU A 33 -0.53 -8.68 17.21
CA LEU A 33 -0.89 -8.08 15.93
C LEU A 33 0.31 -7.24 15.48
N GLY A 34 1.11 -7.76 14.55
CA GLY A 34 2.14 -6.96 13.87
C GLY A 34 1.50 -5.77 13.14
N PRO A 35 2.29 -4.84 12.57
CA PRO A 35 1.74 -3.70 11.83
C PRO A 35 0.68 -4.17 10.82
N MET A 36 -0.49 -3.52 10.79
CA MET A 36 -1.60 -3.93 9.91
C MET A 36 -1.94 -2.79 8.95
N PRO A 37 -1.72 -2.97 7.64
CA PRO A 37 -2.30 -2.10 6.64
C PRO A 37 -3.80 -1.93 6.86
N SER A 38 -4.27 -0.68 6.88
CA SER A 38 -5.67 -0.35 7.10
C SER A 38 -6.09 0.90 6.32
N ARG A 39 -7.36 0.95 5.91
CA ARG A 39 -7.98 2.14 5.32
C ARG A 39 -8.99 2.71 6.30
N TRP A 40 -8.99 4.03 6.41
CA TRP A 40 -9.80 4.77 7.36
C TRP A 40 -10.53 5.90 6.65
N TRP A 41 -11.81 6.04 6.95
CA TRP A 41 -12.58 7.24 6.68
C TRP A 41 -12.42 8.23 7.83
N ILE A 42 -12.19 9.49 7.48
CA ILE A 42 -12.09 10.60 8.42
C ILE A 42 -13.16 11.62 8.02
N GLY A 43 -14.28 11.59 8.73
CA GLY A 43 -15.39 12.51 8.50
C GLY A 43 -15.01 13.94 8.90
N LEU A 44 -15.35 14.90 8.05
CA LEU A 44 -15.05 16.32 8.21
C LEU A 44 -16.35 17.13 8.25
N HIS A 45 -16.59 17.83 9.35
CA HIS A 45 -17.75 18.71 9.51
C HIS A 45 -17.37 20.19 9.34
N GLY A 46 -18.26 20.95 8.67
CA GLY A 46 -18.09 22.39 8.46
C GLY A 46 -17.07 22.75 7.38
N VAL A 47 -16.86 21.87 6.40
CA VAL A 47 -15.93 22.11 5.29
C VAL A 47 -16.60 21.88 3.94
N ASP A 48 -16.28 22.75 2.99
CA ASP A 48 -16.57 22.56 1.59
C ASP A 48 -15.35 21.88 0.94
N PRO A 49 -15.49 20.65 0.39
CA PRO A 49 -14.36 19.90 -0.16
C PRO A 49 -13.69 20.62 -1.33
N GLU A 50 -14.42 21.40 -2.13
CA GLU A 50 -13.85 22.12 -3.29
C GLU A 50 -12.93 23.27 -2.88
N ARG A 51 -13.11 23.78 -1.67
CA ARG A 51 -12.31 24.90 -1.13
C ARG A 51 -11.05 24.47 -0.42
N VAL A 52 -10.85 23.17 -0.20
CA VAL A 52 -9.65 22.62 0.45
C VAL A 52 -8.65 22.19 -0.60
N SER A 53 -7.54 22.92 -0.69
CA SER A 53 -6.45 22.54 -1.58
C SER A 53 -5.65 21.35 -1.01
N LEU A 54 -5.13 20.50 -1.90
CA LEU A 54 -4.27 19.37 -1.52
C LEU A 54 -3.05 19.75 -0.65
N PRO A 55 -2.36 20.90 -0.86
CA PRO A 55 -1.30 21.33 0.04
C PRO A 55 -1.79 21.65 1.46
N GLN A 56 -2.98 22.22 1.61
CA GLN A 56 -3.56 22.52 2.93
C GLN A 56 -3.92 21.25 3.67
N LEU A 57 -4.51 20.27 2.97
CA LEU A 57 -4.78 18.94 3.51
C LEU A 57 -3.48 18.27 3.98
N HIS A 58 -2.46 18.22 3.11
CA HIS A 58 -1.17 17.65 3.46
C HIS A 58 -0.57 18.31 4.71
N ALA A 59 -0.54 19.64 4.76
CA ALA A 59 0.03 20.39 5.87
C ALA A 59 -0.72 20.18 7.21
N ALA A 60 -2.02 19.90 7.14
CA ALA A 60 -2.81 19.64 8.33
C ALA A 60 -2.54 18.23 8.88
N PHE A 61 -2.62 17.22 8.02
CA PHE A 61 -2.45 15.83 8.44
C PHE A 61 -1.00 15.42 8.65
N SER A 62 -0.02 16.04 7.99
CA SER A 62 1.40 15.77 8.25
C SER A 62 1.76 16.05 9.72
N ARG A 63 1.12 17.03 10.36
CA ARG A 63 1.31 17.35 11.80
C ARG A 63 0.78 16.27 12.74
N TRP A 64 -0.07 15.36 12.25
CA TRP A 64 -0.56 14.24 13.03
C TRP A 64 0.40 13.06 12.98
N PHE A 65 1.03 12.85 11.83
CA PHE A 65 1.86 11.67 11.55
C PHE A 65 3.37 11.89 11.72
N ASP A 66 3.85 13.11 11.50
CA ASP A 66 5.27 13.45 11.57
C ASP A 66 5.58 14.09 12.94
N ASP A 67 6.13 13.32 13.89
CA ASP A 67 6.50 13.80 15.23
C ASP A 67 7.87 14.51 15.23
N SER A 68 8.64 14.40 14.14
CA SER A 68 9.96 15.03 13.98
C SER A 68 10.23 15.52 12.56
N ILE A 69 11.24 16.40 12.39
CA ILE A 69 11.69 16.85 11.06
C ILE A 69 12.22 15.67 10.23
N ALA A 70 12.89 14.70 10.87
CA ALA A 70 13.39 13.50 10.20
C ALA A 70 12.24 12.65 9.64
N GLU A 71 11.20 12.43 10.44
CA GLU A 71 9.98 11.77 9.98
C GLU A 71 9.30 12.59 8.89
N HIS A 72 9.21 13.91 9.03
CA HIS A 72 8.64 14.80 8.02
C HIS A 72 9.36 14.70 6.66
N ARG A 73 10.69 14.54 6.67
CA ARG A 73 11.53 14.42 5.47
C ARG A 73 11.69 12.98 4.98
N ALA A 74 11.16 11.99 5.69
CA ALA A 74 11.26 10.60 5.27
C ALA A 74 10.70 10.41 3.86
N ILE A 75 11.49 9.74 3.00
CA ILE A 75 11.16 9.50 1.59
C ILE A 75 9.91 8.61 1.49
N VAL A 76 9.81 7.62 2.39
CA VAL A 76 8.69 6.68 2.44
C VAL A 76 7.90 6.97 3.70
N LYS A 77 6.61 7.25 3.53
CA LYS A 77 5.69 7.60 4.62
C LYS A 77 4.82 6.40 4.99
N PRO A 78 4.53 6.18 6.28
CA PRO A 78 3.67 5.07 6.73
C PRO A 78 2.18 5.34 6.51
N TYR A 79 1.84 6.38 5.74
CA TYR A 79 0.48 6.78 5.45
C TYR A 79 0.33 7.30 4.01
N SER A 80 -0.89 7.24 3.50
CA SER A 80 -1.38 7.88 2.28
C SER A 80 -2.70 8.60 2.60
N LEU A 81 -3.06 9.61 1.80
CA LEU A 81 -4.28 10.39 1.97
C LEU A 81 -4.98 10.55 0.63
N SER A 82 -6.32 10.56 0.63
CA SER A 82 -7.12 11.01 -0.51
C SER A 82 -7.34 12.53 -0.48
N PRO A 83 -7.78 13.13 -1.59
CA PRO A 83 -8.46 14.42 -1.59
C PRO A 83 -9.74 14.33 -0.76
N PRO A 84 -10.29 15.48 -0.30
CA PRO A 84 -11.63 15.55 0.23
C PRO A 84 -12.63 15.06 -0.80
N CYS A 85 -13.56 14.22 -0.38
CA CYS A 85 -14.66 13.74 -1.20
C CYS A 85 -15.95 13.77 -0.40
N VAL A 86 -17.06 13.56 -1.13
CA VAL A 86 -18.39 13.42 -0.55
C VAL A 86 -18.89 12.02 -0.88
N ASP A 87 -19.35 11.32 0.15
CA ASP A 87 -20.04 10.04 0.01
C ASP A 87 -21.32 10.03 0.87
N GLU A 88 -21.92 8.85 1.05
CA GLU A 88 -23.12 8.64 1.88
C GLU A 88 -22.93 9.01 3.36
N ARG A 89 -21.69 9.12 3.83
CA ARG A 89 -21.31 9.50 5.21
C ARG A 89 -21.11 11.01 5.35
N GLY A 90 -21.15 11.75 4.24
CA GLY A 90 -20.93 13.19 4.14
C GLY A 90 -19.57 13.54 3.57
N VAL A 91 -19.01 14.69 4.00
CA VAL A 91 -17.71 15.16 3.54
C VAL A 91 -16.61 14.49 4.38
N GLY A 92 -15.57 13.98 3.74
CA GLY A 92 -14.45 13.38 4.44
C GLY A 92 -13.25 13.12 3.56
N ILE A 93 -12.26 12.44 4.14
CA ILE A 93 -11.09 11.94 3.42
C ILE A 93 -10.86 10.49 3.80
N GLU A 94 -10.17 9.77 2.93
CA GLU A 94 -9.60 8.48 3.25
C GLU A 94 -8.12 8.58 3.61
N ALA A 95 -7.70 7.74 4.55
CA ALA A 95 -6.31 7.55 4.92
C ALA A 95 -5.94 6.06 4.88
N GLY A 96 -4.91 5.72 4.11
CA GLY A 96 -4.28 4.41 4.15
C GLY A 96 -3.11 4.42 5.12
N LEU A 97 -3.09 3.53 6.11
CA LEU A 97 -2.11 3.49 7.20
C LEU A 97 -1.40 2.14 7.20
N LEU A 98 -0.06 2.15 7.19
CA LEU A 98 0.77 0.94 7.02
C LEU A 98 1.33 0.39 8.33
N THR A 99 1.15 1.11 9.44
CA THR A 99 1.69 0.75 10.76
C THR A 99 0.70 1.06 11.88
N GLU A 100 0.78 0.31 12.98
CA GLU A 100 -0.02 0.59 14.20
C GLU A 100 0.33 1.96 14.80
N ARG A 101 1.58 2.43 14.65
CA ARG A 101 1.96 3.78 15.07
C ARG A 101 1.18 4.84 14.29
N ALA A 102 1.05 4.70 12.97
CA ALA A 102 0.27 5.61 12.16
C ALA A 102 -1.23 5.60 12.57
N VAL A 103 -1.77 4.42 12.90
CA VAL A 103 -3.14 4.31 13.44
C VAL A 103 -3.28 5.05 14.78
N ALA A 104 -2.32 4.89 15.70
CA ALA A 104 -2.32 5.59 16.98
C ALA A 104 -2.20 7.12 16.81
N GLN A 105 -1.37 7.57 15.86
CA GLN A 105 -1.21 8.97 15.49
C GLN A 105 -2.50 9.57 14.92
N LEU A 106 -3.18 8.85 14.02
CA LEU A 106 -4.50 9.25 13.49
C LEU A 106 -5.50 9.45 14.64
N ARG A 107 -5.66 8.44 15.50
CA ARG A 107 -6.59 8.51 16.63
C ARG A 107 -6.26 9.67 17.56
N ARG A 108 -4.99 9.84 17.92
CA ARG A 108 -4.53 10.95 18.76
C ARG A 108 -4.83 12.30 18.12
N GLY A 109 -4.60 12.45 16.81
CA GLY A 109 -4.89 13.65 16.05
C GLY A 109 -6.37 14.00 16.04
N ALA A 110 -7.23 13.01 15.77
CA ALA A 110 -8.68 13.18 15.73
C ALA A 110 -9.31 13.48 17.10
N HIS A 111 -8.72 12.99 18.20
CA HIS A 111 -9.19 13.30 19.56
C HIS A 111 -8.67 14.64 20.11
N ARG A 112 -7.88 15.40 19.35
CA ARG A 112 -7.48 16.75 19.79
C ARG A 112 -8.71 17.64 19.85
N ARG A 113 -8.82 18.40 20.95
CA ARG A 113 -9.91 19.39 21.14
C ARG A 113 -9.81 20.59 20.21
N GLU A 114 -8.62 20.84 19.66
CA GLU A 114 -8.40 21.90 18.69
C GLU A 114 -9.02 21.54 17.34
N ARG A 115 -9.82 22.47 16.78
CA ARG A 115 -10.36 22.31 15.44
C ARG A 115 -9.24 22.18 14.42
N LEU A 116 -9.33 21.18 13.54
CA LEU A 116 -8.39 20.95 12.46
C LEU A 116 -8.42 22.15 11.51
N ARG A 117 -7.26 22.71 11.17
CA ARG A 117 -7.17 23.82 10.22
C ARG A 117 -6.84 23.31 8.82
N LEU A 118 -7.79 23.46 7.90
CA LEU A 118 -7.60 23.24 6.47
C LEU A 118 -7.58 24.60 5.77
N GLY A 119 -6.39 25.21 5.71
CA GLY A 119 -6.24 26.58 5.21
C GLY A 119 -6.99 27.60 6.08
N PRO A 120 -7.93 28.39 5.51
CA PRO A 120 -8.76 29.31 6.29
C PRO A 120 -9.87 28.59 7.07
N CYS A 121 -10.22 27.34 6.70
CA CYS A 121 -11.34 26.62 7.30
C CYS A 121 -10.94 25.95 8.64
N ARG A 122 -11.82 26.06 9.64
CA ARG A 122 -11.75 25.32 10.90
C ARG A 122 -12.74 24.18 10.86
N VAL A 123 -12.23 22.96 10.89
CA VAL A 123 -12.96 21.73 10.61
C VAL A 123 -12.99 20.88 11.87
N GLU A 124 -14.13 20.24 12.12
CA GLU A 124 -14.27 19.27 13.20
C GLU A 124 -14.23 17.86 12.61
N ILE A 125 -13.62 16.93 13.34
CA ILE A 125 -13.65 15.52 12.96
C ILE A 125 -14.98 14.95 13.43
N SER A 126 -15.85 14.58 12.49
CA SER A 126 -17.19 14.06 12.80
C SER A 126 -17.17 12.55 13.07
N SER A 127 -16.36 11.79 12.33
CA SER A 127 -16.24 10.35 12.51
C SER A 127 -14.84 9.84 12.17
N LEU A 128 -14.50 8.69 12.75
CA LEU A 128 -13.37 7.87 12.36
C LEU A 128 -13.85 6.44 12.17
N GLU A 129 -13.80 5.94 10.95
CA GLU A 129 -14.32 4.61 10.61
C GLU A 129 -13.25 3.79 9.90
N GLN A 130 -13.01 2.57 10.38
CA GLN A 130 -12.09 1.66 9.72
C GLN A 130 -12.84 0.99 8.55
N LEU A 131 -12.49 1.36 7.33
CA LEU A 131 -13.08 0.81 6.10
C LEU A 131 -12.58 -0.61 5.83
N GLU A 132 -11.26 -0.79 5.94
CA GLU A 132 -10.61 -2.06 5.64
C GLU A 132 -9.40 -2.31 6.55
N ARG A 133 -9.02 -3.58 6.65
CA ARG A 133 -7.86 -4.07 7.39
C ARG A 133 -7.29 -5.31 6.72
N ALA A 134 -5.97 -5.41 6.67
CA ALA A 134 -5.26 -6.64 6.36
C ALA A 134 -4.02 -6.80 7.25
N THR A 135 -3.57 -8.02 7.47
CA THR A 135 -2.22 -8.32 7.95
C THR A 135 -1.25 -8.38 6.76
N TRP A 136 0.02 -8.05 7.00
CA TRP A 136 1.07 -8.30 6.00
C TRP A 136 1.16 -9.77 5.55
N ARG A 137 0.85 -10.72 6.44
CA ARG A 137 0.81 -12.16 6.09
C ARG A 137 -0.34 -12.51 5.14
N GLU A 138 -1.52 -11.94 5.34
CA GLU A 138 -2.65 -12.11 4.43
C GLU A 138 -2.37 -11.52 3.06
N LEU A 139 -1.72 -10.36 3.01
CA LEU A 139 -1.30 -9.74 1.74
C LEU A 139 -0.21 -10.57 1.04
N ALA A 140 0.76 -11.12 1.79
CA ALA A 140 1.85 -11.93 1.23
C ALA A 140 1.38 -13.31 0.73
N ARG A 141 0.28 -13.84 1.28
CA ARG A 141 -0.29 -15.11 0.83
C ARG A 141 -0.84 -14.93 -0.59
N TYR A 142 -0.26 -15.67 -1.53
CA TYR A 142 -0.73 -15.69 -2.91
C TYR A 142 -2.20 -16.13 -2.99
N SER A 143 -3.05 -15.30 -3.58
CA SER A 143 -4.47 -15.58 -3.77
C SER A 143 -4.77 -16.53 -4.93
N GLY A 144 -3.77 -16.86 -5.77
CA GLY A 144 -3.98 -17.56 -7.03
C GLY A 144 -4.34 -16.64 -8.21
N ALA A 145 -4.50 -15.33 -7.96
CA ALA A 145 -4.77 -14.37 -9.02
C ALA A 145 -3.62 -14.28 -10.04
N ARG A 146 -3.98 -14.05 -11.30
CA ARG A 146 -3.02 -13.75 -12.39
C ARG A 146 -3.48 -12.59 -13.27
N SER A 147 -4.61 -11.98 -12.92
CA SER A 147 -5.20 -10.84 -13.60
C SER A 147 -5.73 -9.90 -12.54
N TRP A 148 -5.33 -8.64 -12.63
CA TRP A 148 -5.71 -7.59 -11.70
C TRP A 148 -6.16 -6.37 -12.48
N GLU A 149 -7.21 -5.74 -12.00
CA GLU A 149 -7.64 -4.43 -12.48
C GLU A 149 -7.30 -3.39 -11.42
N VAL A 150 -6.54 -2.36 -11.82
CA VAL A 150 -6.17 -1.22 -11.00
C VAL A 150 -6.95 -0.02 -11.49
N HIS A 151 -7.72 0.60 -10.59
CA HIS A 151 -8.44 1.85 -10.84
C HIS A 151 -7.68 2.98 -10.16
N PHE A 152 -7.18 3.93 -10.95
CA PHE A 152 -6.51 5.13 -10.48
C PHE A 152 -7.56 6.21 -10.25
N LEU A 153 -7.94 6.38 -8.99
CA LEU A 153 -9.01 7.28 -8.55
C LEU A 153 -8.54 8.73 -8.48
N THR A 154 -7.24 8.95 -8.31
CA THR A 154 -6.63 10.27 -8.37
C THR A 154 -5.40 10.28 -9.26
N PRO A 155 -4.98 11.46 -9.78
CA PRO A 155 -3.87 11.54 -10.72
C PRO A 155 -2.60 10.89 -10.18
N THR A 156 -2.13 9.87 -10.89
CA THR A 156 -0.99 9.03 -10.49
C THR A 156 0.20 9.33 -11.37
N SER A 157 1.30 9.79 -10.75
CA SER A 157 2.51 10.19 -11.47
C SER A 157 3.72 9.46 -10.90
N PHE A 158 4.57 8.96 -11.79
CA PHE A 158 5.78 8.22 -11.45
C PHE A 158 7.00 9.10 -11.64
N ARG A 159 7.92 9.09 -10.68
CA ARG A 159 9.14 9.88 -10.72
C ARG A 159 10.36 8.99 -10.93
N GLN A 160 11.15 9.31 -11.95
CA GLN A 160 12.45 8.70 -12.19
C GLN A 160 13.50 9.82 -12.28
N GLY A 161 14.27 9.98 -11.22
CA GLY A 161 15.19 11.10 -11.06
C GLY A 161 14.46 12.46 -11.10
N ARG A 162 14.75 13.27 -12.12
CA ARG A 162 14.13 14.59 -12.35
C ARG A 162 12.90 14.55 -13.24
N ARG A 163 12.59 13.41 -13.86
CA ARG A 163 11.46 13.26 -14.80
C ARG A 163 10.23 12.74 -14.06
N ARG A 164 9.06 13.25 -14.46
CA ARG A 164 7.75 12.75 -14.06
C ARG A 164 7.07 12.16 -15.28
N SER A 165 6.43 11.01 -15.12
CA SER A 165 5.68 10.33 -16.17
C SER A 165 4.30 9.95 -15.64
N PRO A 166 3.21 10.26 -16.36
CA PRO A 166 1.89 9.73 -16.04
C PRO A 166 1.75 8.26 -16.44
N TRP A 167 2.68 7.69 -17.20
CA TRP A 167 2.53 6.34 -17.77
C TRP A 167 2.54 5.23 -16.70
N PRO A 168 1.44 4.46 -16.53
CA PRO A 168 1.31 3.46 -15.47
C PRO A 168 1.90 2.10 -15.87
N ALA A 169 3.18 2.06 -16.24
CA ALA A 169 3.84 0.81 -16.58
C ALA A 169 3.86 -0.16 -15.37
N PRO A 170 3.53 -1.46 -15.53
CA PRO A 170 3.49 -2.42 -14.43
C PRO A 170 4.78 -2.46 -13.58
N PRO A 171 6.00 -2.46 -14.15
CA PRO A 171 7.22 -2.46 -13.35
C PRO A 171 7.33 -1.22 -12.45
N THR A 172 6.97 -0.04 -12.94
CA THR A 172 7.05 1.22 -12.19
C THR A 172 5.98 1.30 -11.11
N LEU A 173 4.77 0.83 -11.42
CA LEU A 173 3.68 0.70 -10.46
C LEU A 173 4.06 -0.23 -9.31
N LEU A 174 4.49 -1.45 -9.63
CA LEU A 174 4.85 -2.46 -8.63
C LEU A 174 6.06 -2.00 -7.82
N HIS A 175 7.06 -1.38 -8.44
CA HIS A 175 8.19 -0.80 -7.73
C HIS A 175 7.75 0.26 -6.71
N SER A 176 6.83 1.15 -7.08
CA SER A 176 6.32 2.17 -6.16
C SER A 176 5.64 1.59 -4.92
N VAL A 177 4.94 0.46 -5.06
CA VAL A 177 4.28 -0.21 -3.93
C VAL A 177 5.29 -1.04 -3.15
N ARG A 178 6.24 -1.67 -3.83
CA ARG A 178 7.36 -2.41 -3.25
C ARG A 178 8.18 -1.56 -2.29
N THR A 179 8.42 -0.29 -2.60
CA THR A 179 9.08 0.65 -1.68
C THR A 179 8.35 0.78 -0.33
N SER A 180 7.02 0.78 -0.34
CA SER A 180 6.22 0.80 0.90
C SER A 180 6.22 -0.56 1.59
N TRP A 181 6.21 -1.66 0.84
CA TRP A 181 6.36 -3.00 1.39
C TRP A 181 7.68 -3.16 2.15
N ASP A 182 8.81 -2.88 1.50
CA ASP A 182 10.15 -3.04 2.08
C ASP A 182 10.37 -2.14 3.31
N ALA A 183 9.72 -0.98 3.36
CA ALA A 183 9.87 -0.05 4.47
C ALA A 183 9.09 -0.46 5.74
N PHE A 184 7.96 -1.16 5.61
CA PHE A 184 7.01 -1.33 6.72
C PHE A 184 6.55 -2.77 6.96
N SER A 185 6.72 -3.66 5.99
CA SER A 185 6.35 -5.06 6.14
C SER A 185 7.38 -5.82 6.97
N PRO A 186 6.94 -6.61 7.97
CA PRO A 186 7.80 -7.59 8.64
C PRO A 186 7.88 -8.92 7.86
N VAL A 187 7.22 -9.01 6.71
CA VAL A 187 7.18 -10.20 5.84
C VAL A 187 7.98 -9.89 4.57
N GLU A 188 8.99 -10.71 4.30
CA GLU A 188 9.78 -10.59 3.08
C GLU A 188 9.00 -11.03 1.85
N LEU A 189 9.27 -10.38 0.71
CA LEU A 189 8.80 -10.78 -0.60
C LEU A 189 9.99 -10.99 -1.53
N ASP A 190 9.88 -12.04 -2.36
CA ASP A 190 10.79 -12.27 -3.48
C ASP A 190 10.99 -11.00 -4.32
N VAL A 191 12.21 -10.81 -4.79
CA VAL A 191 12.57 -9.66 -5.64
C VAL A 191 12.10 -9.90 -7.07
N LEU A 192 11.41 -8.92 -7.65
CA LEU A 192 11.13 -8.87 -9.09
C LEU A 192 12.38 -8.38 -9.81
N ALA A 193 13.08 -9.30 -10.47
CA ALA A 193 14.23 -8.95 -11.31
C ALA A 193 13.77 -8.24 -12.59
N MET A 194 14.69 -7.55 -13.28
CA MET A 194 14.36 -6.94 -14.58
C MET A 194 13.91 -7.96 -15.62
N SER A 195 14.48 -9.16 -15.60
CA SER A 195 14.06 -10.29 -16.44
C SER A 195 12.64 -10.77 -16.14
N ASP A 196 12.12 -10.56 -14.92
CA ASP A 196 10.76 -10.95 -14.54
C ASP A 196 9.70 -10.05 -15.20
N THR A 197 10.06 -8.84 -15.64
CA THR A 197 9.11 -7.89 -16.25
C THR A 197 8.48 -8.39 -17.55
N ARG A 198 9.13 -9.31 -18.27
CA ARG A 198 8.58 -9.95 -19.47
C ARG A 198 7.35 -10.82 -19.19
N HIS A 199 7.16 -11.22 -17.94
CA HIS A 199 6.03 -12.04 -17.48
C HIS A 199 4.84 -11.19 -16.99
N LEU A 200 4.89 -9.87 -17.18
CA LEU A 200 3.84 -8.94 -16.85
C LEU A 200 3.46 -8.14 -18.10
N TRP A 201 2.18 -8.12 -18.46
CA TRP A 201 1.71 -7.29 -19.56
C TRP A 201 0.41 -6.57 -19.19
N VAL A 202 0.16 -5.49 -19.94
CA VAL A 202 -1.08 -4.75 -19.89
C VAL A 202 -2.01 -5.33 -20.93
N SER A 203 -3.08 -5.99 -20.51
CA SER A 203 -4.07 -6.55 -21.46
C SER A 203 -5.17 -5.56 -21.82
N ASP A 204 -5.35 -4.51 -21.02
CA ASP A 204 -6.36 -3.47 -21.24
C ASP A 204 -5.99 -2.19 -20.47
N LEU A 205 -6.26 -1.03 -21.07
CA LEU A 205 -5.96 0.28 -20.52
C LEU A 205 -7.02 1.26 -21.00
N GLY A 206 -7.59 2.05 -20.09
CA GLY A 206 -8.51 3.13 -20.46
C GLY A 206 -8.43 4.26 -19.45
N GLY A 207 -8.20 5.48 -19.91
CA GLY A 207 -8.04 6.61 -19.03
C GLY A 207 -7.46 7.81 -19.75
N ARG A 208 -7.05 8.82 -18.98
CA ARG A 208 -6.45 10.05 -19.49
C ARG A 208 -5.36 10.55 -18.54
N SER A 209 -4.53 11.45 -19.04
CA SER A 209 -3.69 12.28 -18.17
C SER A 209 -4.51 13.45 -17.64
N GLU A 210 -4.32 13.76 -16.36
CA GLU A 210 -4.93 14.89 -15.70
C GLU A 210 -3.85 15.73 -15.00
N ARG A 211 -4.01 17.05 -15.04
CA ARG A 211 -3.08 18.00 -14.41
C ARG A 211 -3.65 18.47 -13.09
N VAL A 212 -2.86 18.37 -12.03
CA VAL A 212 -3.21 18.83 -10.69
C VAL A 212 -2.18 19.83 -10.18
N ARG A 213 -2.66 20.91 -9.58
CA ARG A 213 -1.83 21.91 -8.93
C ARG A 213 -1.49 21.49 -7.50
N LEU A 214 -0.22 21.26 -7.21
CA LEU A 214 0.31 21.04 -5.86
C LEU A 214 1.11 22.27 -5.41
N GLY A 215 0.40 23.29 -4.93
CA GLY A 215 1.01 24.55 -4.50
C GLY A 215 1.57 25.33 -5.68
N ARG A 216 2.91 25.38 -5.80
CA ARG A 216 3.59 26.05 -6.92
C ARG A 216 3.97 25.12 -8.08
N GLU A 217 3.78 23.81 -7.93
CA GLU A 217 4.11 22.81 -8.95
C GLU A 217 2.85 22.26 -9.62
N ASP A 218 2.92 22.03 -10.93
CA ASP A 218 1.96 21.20 -11.64
C ASP A 218 2.46 19.76 -11.71
N VAL A 219 1.56 18.82 -11.43
CA VAL A 219 1.80 17.39 -11.61
C VAL A 219 0.82 16.87 -12.65
N VAL A 220 1.35 16.19 -13.67
CA VAL A 220 0.54 15.43 -14.62
C VAL A 220 0.58 13.96 -14.20
N GLY A 221 -0.59 13.35 -14.05
CA GLY A 221 -0.74 11.96 -13.65
C GLY A 221 -1.85 11.26 -14.42
N PHE A 222 -1.83 9.93 -14.46
CA PHE A 222 -2.87 9.12 -15.07
C PHE A 222 -4.06 8.92 -14.13
N VAL A 223 -5.27 8.96 -14.69
CA VAL A 223 -6.55 8.62 -14.06
C VAL A 223 -7.27 7.67 -15.00
N GLY A 224 -7.84 6.59 -14.47
CA GLY A 224 -8.54 5.58 -15.27
C GLY A 224 -8.31 4.17 -14.75
N ARG A 225 -8.32 3.18 -15.65
CA ARG A 225 -8.17 1.76 -15.33
C ARG A 225 -7.02 1.13 -16.12
N LEU A 226 -6.37 0.16 -15.49
CA LEU A 226 -5.31 -0.66 -16.07
C LEU A 226 -5.56 -2.12 -15.69
N ARG A 227 -5.56 -3.01 -16.68
CA ARG A 227 -5.55 -4.45 -16.45
C ARG A 227 -4.14 -5.00 -16.65
N ILE A 228 -3.63 -5.64 -15.60
CA ILE A 228 -2.32 -6.29 -15.58
C ILE A 228 -2.54 -7.79 -15.53
N GLU A 229 -1.78 -8.54 -16.33
CA GLU A 229 -1.78 -10.00 -16.33
C GLU A 229 -0.36 -10.55 -16.15
N ALA A 230 -0.27 -11.76 -15.58
CA ALA A 230 0.98 -12.49 -15.40
C ALA A 230 0.87 -13.96 -15.82
N ASP A 231 1.85 -14.45 -16.57
CA ASP A 231 1.90 -15.84 -17.05
C ASP A 231 2.75 -16.76 -16.15
N CYS A 232 3.71 -16.19 -15.42
CA CYS A 232 4.58 -16.89 -14.49
C CYS A 232 4.03 -16.85 -13.06
N ARG A 233 3.87 -18.03 -12.43
CA ARG A 233 3.34 -18.15 -11.06
C ARG A 233 4.12 -17.35 -10.01
N ARG A 234 5.46 -17.36 -10.09
CA ARG A 234 6.33 -16.61 -9.16
C ARG A 234 6.12 -15.10 -9.31
N VAL A 235 6.09 -14.60 -10.53
CA VAL A 235 5.84 -13.18 -10.81
C VAL A 235 4.43 -12.78 -10.38
N ALA A 236 3.45 -13.65 -10.66
CA ALA A 236 2.07 -13.45 -10.26
C ALA A 236 1.91 -13.36 -8.73
N SER A 237 2.62 -14.18 -7.94
CA SER A 237 2.52 -14.09 -6.48
C SER A 237 3.08 -12.80 -5.91
N ILE A 238 4.17 -12.29 -6.48
CA ILE A 238 4.74 -11.02 -6.04
C ILE A 238 3.83 -9.85 -6.47
N ALA A 239 3.36 -9.85 -7.72
CA ALA A 239 2.42 -8.85 -8.22
C ALA A 239 1.12 -8.84 -7.39
N ASP A 240 0.59 -10.00 -7.04
CA ASP A 240 -0.62 -10.13 -6.22
C ASP A 240 -0.45 -9.44 -4.85
N ALA A 241 0.64 -9.74 -4.15
CA ALA A 241 0.90 -9.15 -2.83
C ALA A 241 1.01 -7.61 -2.91
N LEU A 242 1.73 -7.10 -3.91
CA LEU A 242 1.90 -5.67 -4.11
C LEU A 242 0.59 -4.99 -4.54
N LEU A 243 -0.17 -5.57 -5.46
CA LEU A 243 -1.43 -4.99 -5.93
C LEU A 243 -2.53 -5.03 -4.86
N ARG A 244 -2.48 -5.99 -3.94
CA ARG A 244 -3.35 -6.00 -2.75
C ARG A 244 -2.91 -4.99 -1.69
N LEU A 245 -1.64 -4.59 -1.64
CA LEU A 245 -1.17 -3.49 -0.78
C LEU A 245 -1.54 -2.11 -1.35
N ALA A 246 -1.63 -1.98 -2.68
CA ALA A 246 -1.76 -0.70 -3.36
C ALA A 246 -2.90 0.22 -2.84
N PRO A 247 -4.11 -0.29 -2.50
CA PRO A 247 -5.17 0.54 -1.92
C PRO A 247 -4.81 1.17 -0.56
N TYR A 248 -3.90 0.58 0.20
CA TYR A 248 -3.45 1.09 1.50
C TYR A 248 -2.28 2.07 1.35
N SER A 249 -1.32 1.74 0.48
CA SER A 249 -0.10 2.55 0.34
C SER A 249 -0.27 3.72 -0.61
N GLY A 250 -1.23 3.65 -1.53
CA GLY A 250 -1.25 4.42 -2.77
C GLY A 250 -0.13 3.99 -3.72
N VAL A 251 -0.13 4.59 -4.91
CA VAL A 251 0.82 4.33 -6.01
C VAL A 251 1.47 5.63 -6.49
N GLY A 252 2.74 5.58 -6.83
CA GLY A 252 3.48 6.70 -7.42
C GLY A 252 3.88 7.78 -6.41
N SER A 253 3.96 9.01 -6.89
CA SER A 253 4.42 10.18 -6.15
C SER A 253 3.25 10.96 -5.54
N GLY A 254 3.47 11.61 -4.39
CA GLY A 254 2.46 12.51 -3.79
C GLY A 254 1.36 11.80 -3.01
N LYS A 255 1.60 10.56 -2.55
CA LYS A 255 0.65 9.71 -1.82
C LYS A 255 0.11 10.34 -0.53
N THR A 256 0.90 11.19 0.12
CA THR A 256 0.48 11.96 1.31
C THR A 256 -0.20 13.29 0.99
N LYS A 257 -0.40 13.59 -0.30
CA LYS A 257 -0.97 14.85 -0.81
C LYS A 257 -2.24 14.62 -1.62
N GLY A 258 -2.90 13.46 -1.52
CA GLY A 258 -4.11 13.17 -2.31
C GLY A 258 -3.88 12.54 -3.67
N LEU A 259 -2.62 12.34 -4.10
CA LEU A 259 -2.32 11.70 -5.39
C LEU A 259 -2.12 10.19 -5.23
N GLY A 260 -2.28 9.45 -6.32
CA GLY A 260 -1.94 8.02 -6.30
C GLY A 260 -2.93 7.14 -5.57
N VAL A 261 -4.16 7.60 -5.34
CA VAL A 261 -5.21 6.77 -4.72
C VAL A 261 -5.67 5.76 -5.75
N VAL A 262 -5.66 4.49 -5.37
CA VAL A 262 -6.09 3.40 -6.24
C VAL A 262 -7.01 2.43 -5.51
N SER A 263 -7.88 1.76 -6.27
CA SER A 263 -8.50 0.51 -5.84
C SER A 263 -8.04 -0.63 -6.73
N THR A 264 -8.06 -1.85 -6.21
CA THR A 264 -7.65 -3.04 -6.96
C THR A 264 -8.68 -4.14 -6.82
N THR A 265 -8.92 -4.86 -7.92
CA THR A 265 -9.73 -6.07 -7.92
C THR A 265 -8.94 -7.20 -8.55
N THR A 266 -9.06 -8.39 -7.97
CA THR A 266 -8.48 -9.61 -8.53
C THR A 266 -9.54 -10.29 -9.39
N ARG A 267 -9.14 -10.81 -10.55
CA ARG A 267 -10.00 -11.71 -11.34
C ARG A 267 -9.39 -13.11 -11.28
N ALA A 268 -10.22 -14.07 -10.87
CA ALA A 268 -9.89 -15.47 -11.06
C ALA A 268 -9.73 -15.73 -12.57
N VAL A 269 -8.64 -16.37 -12.96
CA VAL A 269 -8.44 -16.81 -14.35
C VAL A 269 -9.52 -17.84 -14.63
N ARG A 270 -10.44 -17.53 -15.56
CA ARG A 270 -11.19 -18.60 -16.22
C ARG A 270 -10.16 -19.38 -17.04
N PRO A 271 -10.05 -20.72 -16.89
CA PRO A 271 -9.20 -21.49 -17.79
C PRO A 271 -9.64 -21.17 -19.21
N SER A 272 -8.75 -20.59 -20.00
CA SER A 272 -8.99 -20.34 -21.40
C SER A 272 -9.30 -21.68 -22.05
N SER A 273 -10.52 -21.83 -22.58
CA SER A 273 -10.80 -22.91 -23.51
C SER A 273 -9.88 -22.68 -24.69
N VAL A 274 -8.78 -23.42 -24.73
CA VAL A 274 -7.92 -23.51 -25.90
C VAL A 274 -8.84 -23.94 -27.03
N ARG A 275 -9.17 -23.00 -27.92
CA ARG A 275 -9.79 -23.30 -29.21
C ARG A 275 -8.79 -24.21 -29.92
N ARG A 276 -9.06 -25.52 -29.89
CA ARG A 276 -8.32 -26.49 -30.73
C ARG A 276 -8.43 -25.96 -32.15
N GLY A 277 -7.29 -25.62 -32.74
CA GLY A 277 -7.22 -25.18 -34.12
C GLY A 277 -7.92 -26.22 -34.99
N SER A 278 -8.89 -25.79 -35.79
CA SER A 278 -9.40 -26.59 -36.89
C SER A 278 -8.23 -26.88 -37.82
N SER A 279 -7.90 -28.16 -37.95
CA SER A 279 -7.03 -28.68 -39.00
C SER A 279 -7.47 -28.07 -40.33
N ARG A 280 -6.55 -27.38 -41.02
CA ARG A 280 -6.77 -26.95 -42.40
C ARG A 280 -6.82 -28.21 -43.26
N ASP A 281 -7.86 -28.30 -44.06
CA ASP A 281 -8.01 -29.27 -45.14
C ASP A 281 -6.79 -29.23 -46.07
N VAL A 282 -6.17 -30.39 -46.23
CA VAL A 282 -5.18 -30.63 -47.29
C VAL A 282 -5.99 -30.86 -48.56
N VAL A 283 -5.97 -29.88 -49.47
CA VAL A 283 -6.49 -30.03 -50.83
C VAL A 283 -5.58 -31.02 -51.56
N SER A 284 -6.13 -32.20 -51.85
CA SER A 284 -5.51 -33.22 -52.70
C SER A 284 -5.64 -32.75 -54.16
N VAL A 285 -4.51 -32.45 -54.81
CA VAL A 285 -4.45 -32.18 -56.26
C VAL A 285 -4.25 -33.52 -56.95
N GLY A 286 -5.29 -34.00 -57.64
CA GLY A 286 -5.24 -35.20 -58.47
C GLY A 286 -4.37 -34.96 -59.71
N ALA A 287 -3.36 -35.81 -59.90
CA ALA A 287 -2.58 -35.89 -61.12
C ALA A 287 -3.16 -37.00 -62.02
N THR A 288 -3.62 -36.61 -63.21
CA THR A 288 -4.04 -37.52 -64.29
C THR A 288 -2.82 -37.93 -65.12
N PRO A 289 -2.63 -39.21 -65.49
CA PRO A 289 -1.53 -39.61 -66.38
C PRO A 289 -1.89 -39.40 -67.86
N PRO A 290 -0.90 -39.21 -68.76
CA PRO A 290 -1.15 -39.06 -70.18
C PRO A 290 -1.41 -40.39 -70.86
N SER A 291 -2.43 -40.41 -71.72
CA SER A 291 -2.71 -41.48 -72.66
C SER A 291 -1.78 -41.39 -73.88
N SER A 292 -1.25 -42.54 -74.27
CA SER A 292 -0.48 -42.81 -75.47
C SER A 292 -1.31 -42.69 -76.75
N THR A 293 -0.84 -41.91 -77.73
CA THR A 293 -0.87 -42.26 -79.17
C THR A 293 0.10 -41.37 -79.92
#